data_AF-A0A258LAV2-F1
#
_entry.id   AF-A0A258LAV2-F1
#
_cell.length_a   1.000
_cell.length_b   1.000
_cell.length_c   1.000
_cell.angle_alpha   90.00
_cell.angle_beta   90.00
_cell.angle_gamma   90.00
#
_symmetry.space_group_name_H-M   'P 1'
#
loop_
_entity.id
_entity.type
_entity.pdbx_description
1 polymer ?
#
loop_
_entity_poly.entity_id
_entity_poly.type
_entity_poly.pdbx_seq_one_letter_code
_entity_poly.pdbx_strand_id
1 'polypeptide(L)'
;MNAASPPAYDAFRAAYESGRGSLVWRHDVADLLTPVAAFLKLAHGKKFSFLLESVEGGATRGRYSVIGMAPDLIWRCENGVALLNRDAQHDPDNFLPVGEPPLDSLRDLIAETKLDVPEGLPPMTGGLSGYLGYDMVRLMEDIPNANPDVLGIPEAILVRPSLFAIFDTVTDELTLAAPIYPKAGMSAATAYAAAELRIKAAVAA
;
A
#
# COMPACT_ATOMS: atom_id res chain seq x y z
N MET A 1 17.39 -13.88 15.10
CA MET A 1 17.78 -13.24 13.83
C MET A 1 17.87 -11.75 14.12
N ASN A 2 18.92 -11.05 13.69
CA ASN A 2 18.99 -9.60 13.88
C ASN A 2 17.88 -8.96 13.05
N ALA A 3 16.97 -8.23 13.70
CA ALA A 3 16.00 -7.39 13.00
C ALA A 3 16.75 -6.40 12.09
N ALA A 4 16.24 -6.17 10.88
CA ALA A 4 16.84 -5.23 9.95
C ALA A 4 16.81 -3.82 10.56
N SER A 5 17.97 -3.19 10.74
CA SER A 5 18.03 -1.79 11.18
C SER A 5 17.54 -0.86 10.07
N PRO A 6 16.74 0.19 10.38
CA PRO A 6 16.32 1.18 9.41
C PRO A 6 17.50 1.73 8.60
N PRO A 7 17.30 2.11 7.33
CA PRO A 7 18.40 2.55 6.51
C PRO A 7 18.95 3.86 7.07
N ALA A 8 20.27 3.99 7.12
CA ALA A 8 20.87 5.29 7.40
C ALA A 8 20.37 6.31 6.36
N TYR A 9 20.13 7.55 6.80
CA TYR A 9 19.62 8.62 5.93
C TYR A 9 20.43 8.79 4.64
N ASP A 10 21.76 8.60 4.68
CA ASP A 10 22.60 8.68 3.48
C ASP A 10 22.27 7.62 2.42
N ALA A 11 21.95 6.38 2.84
CA ALA A 11 21.55 5.31 1.94
C ALA A 11 20.16 5.57 1.34
N PHE A 12 19.23 6.06 2.16
CA PHE A 12 17.92 6.52 1.70
C PHE A 12 18.05 7.65 0.67
N ARG A 13 18.85 8.69 0.98
CA ARG A 13 19.06 9.85 0.10
C ARG A 13 19.62 9.40 -1.25
N ALA A 14 20.64 8.55 -1.25
CA ALA A 14 21.24 8.05 -2.49
C ALA A 14 20.23 7.27 -3.36
N ALA A 15 19.37 6.44 -2.75
CA ALA A 15 18.30 5.75 -3.47
C ALA A 15 17.30 6.74 -4.07
N TYR A 16 16.82 7.69 -3.25
CA TYR A 16 15.83 8.68 -3.63
C TYR A 16 16.31 9.58 -4.78
N GLU A 17 17.53 10.11 -4.69
CA GLU A 17 18.15 10.95 -5.73
C GLU A 17 18.43 10.18 -7.03
N SER A 18 18.59 8.85 -6.95
CA SER A 18 18.70 7.97 -8.12
C SER A 18 17.36 7.58 -8.76
N GLY A 19 16.24 8.13 -8.28
CA GLY A 19 14.91 7.81 -8.81
C GLY A 19 14.34 6.47 -8.32
N ARG A 20 14.93 5.85 -7.29
CA ARG A 20 14.48 4.56 -6.76
C ARG A 20 13.63 4.72 -5.50
N GLY A 21 12.59 3.89 -5.41
CA GLY A 21 11.80 3.74 -4.18
C GLY A 21 12.62 3.13 -3.05
N SER A 22 12.25 3.44 -1.81
CA SER A 22 12.90 2.93 -0.60
C SER A 22 11.91 2.81 0.55
N LEU A 23 12.35 2.22 1.66
CA LEU A 23 11.55 2.04 2.86
C LEU A 23 12.17 2.78 4.03
N VAL A 24 11.32 3.41 4.84
CA VAL A 24 11.64 3.83 6.20
C VAL A 24 10.80 2.99 7.12
N TRP A 25 11.36 2.38 8.15
CA TRP A 25 10.61 1.50 9.03
C TRP A 25 11.07 1.59 10.48
N ARG A 26 10.29 0.96 11.35
CA ARG A 26 10.57 0.74 12.76
C ARG A 26 9.99 -0.61 13.18
N HIS A 27 10.67 -1.28 14.10
CA HIS A 27 10.16 -2.43 14.82
C HIS A 27 9.75 -2.04 16.24
N ASP A 28 8.62 -2.55 16.70
CA ASP A 28 8.11 -2.47 18.05
C ASP A 28 7.66 -3.87 18.52
N VAL A 29 7.53 -4.06 19.84
CA VAL A 29 6.99 -5.30 20.40
C VAL A 29 5.47 -5.31 20.23
N ALA A 30 4.90 -6.45 19.82
CA ALA A 30 3.47 -6.59 19.50
C ALA A 30 2.67 -7.35 20.58
N ASP A 31 3.18 -7.50 21.80
CA ASP A 31 2.58 -8.28 22.89
C ASP A 31 1.28 -7.68 23.45
N LEU A 32 1.10 -6.36 23.34
CA LEU A 32 -0.06 -5.63 23.88
C LEU A 32 -1.14 -5.30 22.84
N LEU A 33 -0.93 -5.59 21.54
CA LEU A 33 -1.86 -5.22 20.48
C LEU A 33 -2.25 -6.41 19.61
N THR A 34 -3.55 -6.62 19.44
CA THR A 34 -4.05 -7.49 18.38
C THR A 34 -4.15 -6.71 17.07
N PRO A 35 -4.01 -7.36 15.90
CA PRO A 35 -4.13 -6.68 14.61
C PRO A 35 -5.48 -5.98 14.40
N VAL A 36 -6.57 -6.56 14.89
CA VAL A 36 -7.89 -5.92 14.85
C VAL A 36 -7.93 -4.65 15.71
N ALA A 37 -7.41 -4.70 16.94
CA ALA A 37 -7.35 -3.53 17.81
C ALA A 37 -6.47 -2.43 17.20
N ALA A 38 -5.35 -2.80 16.59
CA ALA A 38 -4.48 -1.88 15.87
C ALA A 38 -5.17 -1.26 14.66
N PHE A 39 -5.90 -2.05 13.85
CA PHE A 39 -6.69 -1.52 12.73
C PHE A 39 -7.73 -0.51 13.22
N LEU A 40 -8.42 -0.81 14.33
CA LEU A 40 -9.41 0.09 14.90
C LEU A 40 -8.81 1.44 15.34
N LYS A 41 -7.61 1.44 15.92
CA LYS A 41 -6.90 2.67 16.32
C LYS A 41 -6.34 3.44 15.13
N LEU A 42 -5.72 2.73 14.19
CA LEU A 42 -4.92 3.34 13.13
C LEU A 42 -5.74 3.77 11.91
N ALA A 43 -6.75 3.00 11.55
CA ALA A 43 -7.35 3.02 10.22
C ALA A 43 -8.89 3.04 10.19
N HIS A 44 -9.57 2.80 11.30
CA HIS A 44 -11.04 2.78 11.33
C HIS A 44 -11.65 4.10 10.85
N GLY A 45 -12.65 3.99 9.96
CA GLY A 45 -13.32 5.13 9.34
C GLY A 45 -12.49 5.85 8.27
N LYS A 46 -11.22 5.48 8.04
CA LYS A 46 -10.40 6.04 6.97
C LYS A 46 -10.69 5.32 5.67
N LYS A 47 -10.98 6.08 4.60
CA LYS A 47 -11.14 5.53 3.25
C LYS A 47 -9.86 4.77 2.85
N PHE A 48 -10.03 3.75 1.98
CA PHE A 48 -8.92 3.05 1.32
C PHE A 48 -7.88 2.44 2.27
N SER A 49 -8.30 2.02 3.46
CA SER A 49 -7.48 1.26 4.39
C SER A 49 -7.98 -0.18 4.48
N PHE A 50 -7.09 -1.11 4.80
CA PHE A 50 -7.44 -2.54 4.85
C PHE A 50 -6.75 -3.25 6.01
N LEU A 51 -7.30 -4.39 6.38
CA LEU A 51 -6.68 -5.42 7.21
C LEU A 51 -6.76 -6.74 6.45
N LEU A 52 -5.62 -7.37 6.20
CA LEU A 52 -5.50 -8.70 5.61
C LEU A 52 -4.95 -9.67 6.65
N GLU A 53 -5.69 -10.74 6.89
CA GLU A 53 -5.29 -11.85 7.74
C GLU A 53 -5.39 -13.14 6.93
N SER A 54 -4.42 -14.02 7.09
CA SER A 54 -4.50 -15.36 6.51
C SER A 54 -4.94 -16.36 7.58
N VAL A 55 -5.87 -17.24 7.24
CA VAL A 55 -6.25 -18.40 8.05
C VAL A 55 -6.19 -19.63 7.17
N GLU A 56 -5.28 -20.54 7.47
CA GLU A 56 -5.14 -21.83 6.80
C GLU A 56 -6.03 -22.87 7.47
N GLY A 57 -6.87 -23.53 6.66
CA GLY A 57 -7.71 -24.65 7.11
C GLY A 57 -8.73 -24.33 8.21
N GLY A 58 -9.00 -23.04 8.46
CA GLY A 58 -9.91 -22.58 9.51
C GLY A 58 -9.38 -22.72 10.95
N ALA A 59 -8.13 -23.16 11.14
CA ALA A 59 -7.57 -23.44 12.45
C ALA A 59 -6.24 -22.73 12.72
N THR A 60 -5.40 -22.54 11.70
CA THR A 60 -4.07 -21.94 11.85
C THR A 60 -4.06 -20.56 11.25
N ARG A 61 -3.81 -19.54 12.08
CA ARG A 61 -3.57 -18.19 11.58
C ARG A 61 -2.20 -18.15 10.90
N GLY A 62 -2.15 -17.56 9.70
CA GLY A 62 -0.90 -17.33 8.99
C GLY A 62 0.01 -16.38 9.78
N ARG A 63 1.32 -16.46 9.50
CA ARG A 63 2.36 -15.73 10.24
C ARG A 63 2.14 -14.21 10.30
N TYR A 64 1.61 -13.64 9.22
CA TYR A 64 1.47 -12.19 9.09
C TYR A 64 0.02 -11.73 9.11
N SER A 65 -0.22 -10.62 9.82
CA SER A 65 -1.41 -9.78 9.64
C SER A 65 -0.97 -8.41 9.15
N VAL A 66 -1.61 -7.89 8.11
CA VAL A 66 -1.16 -6.71 7.37
C VAL A 66 -2.23 -5.65 7.38
N ILE A 67 -1.87 -4.45 7.84
CA ILE A 67 -2.70 -3.26 7.72
C ILE A 67 -2.01 -2.31 6.75
N GLY A 68 -2.70 -1.90 5.69
CA GLY A 68 -2.28 -0.79 4.84
C GLY A 68 -3.24 0.38 4.99
N MET A 69 -2.71 1.60 5.02
CA MET A 69 -3.51 2.81 5.24
C MET A 69 -2.92 4.05 4.57
N ALA A 70 -3.71 5.13 4.59
CA ALA A 70 -3.33 6.46 4.14
C ALA A 70 -2.62 6.44 2.77
N PRO A 71 -3.26 5.90 1.71
CA PRO A 71 -2.60 5.72 0.44
C PRO A 71 -2.11 7.05 -0.15
N ASP A 72 -0.94 7.04 -0.78
CA ASP A 72 -0.43 8.19 -1.52
C ASP A 72 -0.89 8.21 -2.98
N LEU A 73 -1.39 7.06 -3.46
CA LEU A 73 -1.85 6.87 -4.82
C LEU A 73 -3.00 5.86 -4.85
N ILE A 74 -4.01 6.15 -5.69
CA ILE A 74 -5.12 5.24 -5.99
C ILE A 74 -5.29 5.14 -7.49
N TRP A 75 -5.28 3.92 -8.01
CA TRP A 75 -5.64 3.58 -9.37
C TRP A 75 -6.99 2.88 -9.39
N ARG A 76 -7.80 3.18 -10.41
CA ARG A 76 -9.14 2.63 -10.57
C ARG A 76 -9.43 2.38 -12.04
N CYS A 77 -10.13 1.29 -12.33
CA CYS A 77 -10.82 1.12 -13.60
C CYS A 77 -12.30 1.40 -13.37
N GLU A 78 -12.87 2.28 -14.20
CA GLU A 78 -14.30 2.56 -14.22
C GLU A 78 -14.78 2.68 -15.67
N ASN A 79 -15.80 1.89 -16.04
CA ASN A 79 -16.39 1.89 -17.38
C ASN A 79 -15.34 1.66 -18.48
N GLY A 80 -14.38 0.77 -18.21
CA GLY A 80 -13.26 0.47 -19.11
C GLY A 80 -12.22 1.60 -19.25
N VAL A 81 -12.29 2.65 -18.42
CA VAL A 81 -11.33 3.76 -18.41
C VAL A 81 -10.46 3.69 -17.14
N ALA A 82 -9.14 3.81 -17.30
CA ALA A 82 -8.26 3.95 -16.17
C ALA A 82 -8.22 5.39 -15.63
N LEU A 83 -8.32 5.48 -14.32
CA LEU A 83 -8.30 6.70 -13.53
C LEU A 83 -7.19 6.60 -12.50
N LEU A 84 -6.49 7.70 -12.28
CA LEU A 84 -5.40 7.79 -11.31
C LEU A 84 -5.57 9.01 -10.42
N ASN A 85 -5.43 8.81 -9.12
CA ASN A 85 -5.35 9.86 -8.12
C ASN A 85 -3.96 9.79 -7.45
N ARG A 86 -3.11 10.80 -7.69
CA ARG A 86 -1.77 10.96 -7.08
C ARG A 86 -1.76 11.92 -5.88
N ASP A 87 -2.93 12.43 -5.51
CA ASP A 87 -3.13 13.38 -4.42
C ASP A 87 -4.11 12.84 -3.36
N ALA A 88 -4.21 11.50 -3.27
CA ALA A 88 -5.21 10.81 -2.45
C ALA A 88 -5.15 11.13 -0.95
N GLN A 89 -4.04 11.69 -0.47
CA GLN A 89 -3.87 12.14 0.92
C GLN A 89 -4.54 13.49 1.19
N HIS A 90 -4.68 14.36 0.19
CA HIS A 90 -5.32 15.67 0.33
C HIS A 90 -6.74 15.66 -0.23
N ASP A 91 -6.93 15.05 -1.41
CA ASP A 91 -8.22 14.89 -2.05
C ASP A 91 -8.41 13.43 -2.50
N PRO A 92 -9.13 12.59 -1.72
CA PRO A 92 -9.31 11.18 -2.04
C PRO A 92 -10.17 10.93 -3.29
N ASP A 93 -10.88 11.95 -3.79
CA ASP A 93 -11.83 11.82 -4.89
C ASP A 93 -11.33 12.49 -6.19
N ASN A 94 -10.10 13.07 -6.20
CA ASN A 94 -9.44 13.71 -7.35
C ASN A 94 -8.88 12.70 -8.40
N PHE A 95 -9.77 11.94 -9.02
CA PHE A 95 -9.44 10.99 -10.08
C PHE A 95 -9.32 11.67 -11.44
N LEU A 96 -8.19 11.44 -12.13
CA LEU A 96 -7.95 11.94 -13.49
C LEU A 96 -7.78 10.76 -14.46
N PRO A 97 -8.35 10.84 -15.68
CA PRO A 97 -8.07 9.87 -16.74
C PRO A 97 -6.58 9.87 -17.10
N VAL A 98 -6.00 8.67 -17.27
CA VAL A 98 -4.59 8.52 -17.66
C VAL A 98 -4.40 8.61 -19.18
N GLY A 99 -5.38 8.12 -19.95
CA GLY A 99 -5.38 8.15 -21.42
C GLY A 99 -4.95 6.83 -22.05
N GLU A 100 -4.14 6.03 -21.35
CA GLU A 100 -3.77 4.67 -21.74
C GLU A 100 -4.89 3.64 -21.42
N PRO A 101 -4.92 2.50 -22.14
CA PRO A 101 -5.77 1.38 -21.78
C PRO A 101 -5.55 0.90 -20.33
N PRO A 102 -6.57 0.38 -19.62
CA PRO A 102 -6.43 0.10 -18.19
C PRO A 102 -5.32 -0.89 -17.85
N LEU A 103 -5.15 -1.97 -18.62
CA LEU A 103 -4.10 -2.96 -18.35
C LEU A 103 -2.68 -2.42 -18.57
N ASP A 104 -2.52 -1.51 -19.54
CA ASP A 104 -1.24 -0.87 -19.82
C ASP A 104 -0.90 0.13 -18.71
N SER A 105 -1.86 0.98 -18.32
CA SER A 105 -1.68 1.90 -17.20
C SER A 105 -1.37 1.19 -15.87
N LEU A 106 -2.00 0.04 -15.63
CA LEU A 106 -1.74 -0.78 -14.44
C LEU A 106 -0.34 -1.39 -14.49
N ARG A 107 0.11 -1.85 -15.67
CA ARG A 107 1.46 -2.38 -15.87
C ARG A 107 2.52 -1.30 -15.55
N ASP A 108 2.31 -0.09 -16.05
CA ASP A 108 3.21 1.04 -15.81
C ASP A 108 3.22 1.44 -14.33
N LEU A 109 2.06 1.45 -13.68
CA LEU A 109 1.96 1.72 -12.25
C LEU A 109 2.65 0.66 -11.39
N ILE A 110 2.52 -0.62 -11.74
CA ILE A 110 3.24 -1.70 -11.07
C ILE A 110 4.75 -1.49 -11.20
N ALA A 111 5.24 -1.08 -12.38
CA ALA A 111 6.65 -0.78 -12.59
C ALA A 111 7.13 0.43 -11.76
N GLU A 112 6.33 1.50 -11.69
CA GLU A 112 6.59 2.69 -10.87
C GLU A 112 6.63 2.36 -9.36
N THR A 113 5.82 1.40 -8.92
CA THR A 113 5.66 1.04 -7.50
C THR A 113 6.75 0.09 -6.99
N LYS A 114 7.65 -0.38 -7.86
CA LYS A 114 8.75 -1.28 -7.45
C LYS A 114 9.71 -0.60 -6.48
N LEU A 115 10.05 -1.32 -5.42
CA LEU A 115 11.12 -0.98 -4.48
C LEU A 115 11.78 -2.27 -4.00
N ASP A 116 13.02 -2.15 -3.56
CA ASP A 116 13.74 -3.27 -2.93
C ASP A 116 13.34 -3.34 -1.45
N VAL A 117 12.86 -4.51 -1.02
CA VAL A 117 12.56 -4.78 0.39
C VAL A 117 13.84 -5.33 1.06
N PRO A 118 14.40 -4.65 2.06
CA PRO A 118 15.55 -5.14 2.82
C PRO A 118 15.34 -6.53 3.40
N GLU A 119 16.41 -7.32 3.43
CA GLU A 119 16.39 -8.64 4.07
C GLU A 119 15.96 -8.53 5.54
N GLY A 120 15.08 -9.43 5.98
CA GLY A 120 14.55 -9.45 7.34
C GLY A 120 13.25 -8.67 7.54
N LEU A 121 12.82 -7.85 6.57
CA LEU A 121 11.49 -7.25 6.59
C LEU A 121 10.42 -8.19 6.02
N PRO A 122 9.16 -8.11 6.48
CA PRO A 122 8.06 -8.82 5.86
C PRO A 122 7.93 -8.43 4.38
N PRO A 123 7.79 -9.37 3.43
CA PRO A 123 7.80 -9.07 2.00
C PRO A 123 6.62 -8.19 1.52
N MET A 124 5.60 -8.02 2.37
CA MET A 124 4.40 -7.23 2.11
C MET A 124 4.52 -5.75 2.54
N THR A 125 5.73 -5.23 2.81
CA THR A 125 5.99 -3.83 3.21
C THR A 125 5.93 -2.82 2.05
N GLY A 126 5.13 -3.06 1.01
CA GLY A 126 5.03 -2.19 -0.16
C GLY A 126 4.22 -2.84 -1.27
N GLY A 127 3.92 -2.08 -2.32
CA GLY A 127 3.13 -2.56 -3.46
C GLY A 127 1.74 -1.95 -3.53
N LEU A 128 0.93 -2.55 -4.41
CA LEU A 128 -0.48 -2.19 -4.61
C LEU A 128 -1.38 -3.21 -3.90
N SER A 129 -2.50 -2.75 -3.36
CA SER A 129 -3.49 -3.59 -2.69
C SER A 129 -4.90 -3.15 -3.05
N GLY A 130 -5.82 -4.09 -3.19
CA GLY A 130 -7.20 -3.79 -3.55
C GLY A 130 -7.84 -4.96 -4.26
N TYR A 131 -8.65 -4.69 -5.28
CA TYR A 131 -9.39 -5.72 -6.00
C TYR A 131 -9.36 -5.50 -7.51
N LEU A 132 -9.43 -6.63 -8.23
CA LEU A 132 -9.81 -6.71 -9.63
C LEU A 132 -11.14 -7.45 -9.68
N GLY A 133 -12.19 -6.75 -10.10
CA GLY A 133 -13.54 -7.31 -10.24
C GLY A 133 -13.65 -8.19 -11.47
N TYR A 134 -14.71 -8.98 -11.52
CA TYR A 134 -14.93 -9.94 -12.60
C TYR A 134 -14.96 -9.27 -13.98
N ASP A 135 -15.62 -8.13 -14.12
CA ASP A 135 -15.79 -7.43 -15.40
C ASP A 135 -14.47 -6.93 -16.01
N MET A 136 -13.38 -6.88 -15.24
CA MET A 136 -12.04 -6.64 -15.81
C MET A 136 -11.73 -7.62 -16.95
N VAL A 137 -12.21 -8.87 -16.90
CA VAL A 137 -11.97 -9.91 -17.93
C VAL A 137 -12.35 -9.44 -19.35
N ARG A 138 -13.31 -8.51 -19.48
CA ARG A 138 -13.76 -7.93 -20.76
C ARG A 138 -12.70 -7.08 -21.46
N LEU A 139 -11.64 -6.70 -20.75
CA LEU A 139 -10.48 -6.02 -21.33
C LEU A 139 -9.50 -7.00 -21.99
N MET A 140 -9.68 -8.30 -21.81
CA MET A 140 -8.84 -9.37 -22.38
C MET A 140 -9.61 -10.26 -23.36
N GLU A 141 -10.89 -10.50 -23.09
CA GLU A 141 -11.73 -11.43 -23.85
C GLU A 141 -13.00 -10.75 -24.36
N ASP A 142 -13.41 -11.09 -25.58
CA ASP A 142 -14.69 -10.66 -26.14
C ASP A 142 -15.83 -11.53 -25.58
N ILE A 143 -16.50 -11.04 -24.55
CA ILE A 143 -17.62 -11.71 -23.89
C ILE A 143 -18.87 -10.81 -23.84
N PRO A 144 -20.09 -11.38 -23.96
CA PRO A 144 -21.33 -10.59 -23.98
C PRO A 144 -21.54 -9.75 -22.72
N ASN A 145 -21.92 -8.48 -22.88
CA ASN A 145 -22.20 -7.53 -21.78
C ASN A 145 -23.70 -7.21 -21.67
N ALA A 146 -24.52 -8.23 -21.41
CA ALA A 146 -25.97 -8.11 -21.37
C ALA A 146 -26.56 -8.01 -19.94
N ASN A 147 -25.77 -8.36 -18.92
CA ASN A 147 -26.24 -8.29 -17.55
C ASN A 147 -26.26 -6.82 -17.08
N PRO A 148 -27.30 -6.38 -16.37
CA PRO A 148 -27.34 -5.03 -15.82
C PRO A 148 -26.28 -4.86 -14.72
N ASP A 149 -25.67 -3.67 -14.65
CA ASP A 149 -24.85 -3.29 -13.50
C ASP A 149 -25.76 -2.88 -12.33
N VAL A 150 -25.88 -3.79 -11.37
CA VAL A 150 -26.69 -3.59 -10.15
C VAL A 150 -25.86 -3.10 -8.97
N LEU A 151 -24.54 -3.16 -9.06
CA LEU A 151 -23.63 -2.81 -7.96
C LEU A 151 -23.15 -1.37 -8.06
N GLY A 152 -22.98 -0.84 -9.27
CA GLY A 152 -22.50 0.52 -9.49
C GLY A 152 -21.11 0.75 -8.89
N ILE A 153 -20.28 -0.30 -8.88
CA ILE A 153 -18.93 -0.25 -8.33
C ILE A 153 -17.90 -0.27 -9.47
N PRO A 154 -16.70 0.29 -9.24
CA PRO A 154 -15.64 0.25 -10.24
C PRO A 154 -15.22 -1.19 -10.55
N GLU A 155 -14.79 -1.47 -11.79
CA GLU A 155 -14.30 -2.81 -12.14
C GLU A 155 -13.02 -3.15 -11.38
N ALA A 156 -12.21 -2.16 -10.99
CA ALA A 156 -11.05 -2.38 -10.14
C ALA A 156 -10.69 -1.13 -9.32
N ILE A 157 -10.13 -1.35 -8.13
CA ILE A 157 -9.45 -0.32 -7.33
C ILE A 157 -8.19 -0.93 -6.74
N LEU A 158 -7.04 -0.27 -6.95
CA LEU A 158 -5.77 -0.62 -6.33
C LEU A 158 -5.17 0.63 -5.68
N VAL A 159 -4.73 0.49 -4.45
CA VAL A 159 -4.17 1.57 -3.64
C VAL A 159 -2.70 1.28 -3.36
N ARG A 160 -1.88 2.34 -3.28
CA ARG A 160 -0.50 2.26 -2.77
C ARG A 160 -0.46 2.84 -1.36
N PRO A 161 -0.44 2.01 -0.31
CA PRO A 161 -0.40 2.51 1.06
C PRO A 161 0.90 3.28 1.33
N SER A 162 0.80 4.43 2.00
CA SER A 162 1.99 5.17 2.45
C SER A 162 2.50 4.72 3.81
N LEU A 163 1.72 3.87 4.49
CA LEU A 163 2.06 3.26 5.77
C LEU A 163 1.48 1.85 5.86
N PHE A 164 2.32 0.93 6.30
CA PHE A 164 1.99 -0.43 6.65
C PHE A 164 2.22 -0.67 8.15
N ALA A 165 1.32 -1.42 8.78
CA ALA A 165 1.52 -2.02 10.10
C ALA A 165 1.39 -3.53 9.96
N ILE A 166 2.48 -4.25 10.20
CA ILE A 166 2.59 -5.69 9.94
C ILE A 166 2.94 -6.40 11.24
N PHE A 167 2.07 -7.30 11.64
CA PHE A 167 2.26 -8.14 12.82
C PHE A 167 2.86 -9.48 12.39
N ASP A 168 3.98 -9.85 12.99
CA ASP A 168 4.60 -11.16 12.85
C ASP A 168 4.33 -12.00 14.11
N THR A 169 3.45 -12.99 14.01
CA THR A 169 3.06 -13.83 15.16
C THR A 169 4.14 -14.84 15.57
N VAL A 170 5.22 -14.97 14.80
CA VAL A 170 6.34 -15.87 15.12
C VAL A 170 7.41 -15.14 15.92
N THR A 171 7.65 -13.86 15.62
CA THR A 171 8.63 -13.03 16.36
C THR A 171 8.00 -12.12 17.40
N ASP A 172 6.67 -12.04 17.48
CA ASP A 172 5.90 -11.11 18.33
C ASP A 172 6.29 -9.64 18.08
N GLU A 173 6.56 -9.30 16.81
CA GLU A 173 6.97 -7.97 16.39
C GLU A 173 5.90 -7.27 15.56
N LEU A 174 5.79 -5.95 15.78
CA LEU A 174 5.07 -5.02 14.93
C LEU A 174 6.09 -4.26 14.09
N THR A 175 5.97 -4.38 12.78
CA THR A 175 6.73 -3.56 11.83
C THR A 175 5.85 -2.45 11.31
N LEU A 176 6.25 -1.20 11.58
CA LEU A 176 5.68 -0.02 10.93
C LEU A 176 6.61 0.37 9.78
N ALA A 177 6.12 0.31 8.54
CA ALA A 177 6.91 0.58 7.35
C ALA A 177 6.23 1.61 6.45
N ALA A 178 6.99 2.61 6.00
CA ALA A 178 6.56 3.65 5.09
C ALA A 178 7.36 3.51 3.77
N PRO A 179 6.75 2.99 2.69
CA PRO A 179 7.28 3.10 1.34
C PRO A 179 7.38 4.55 0.91
N ILE A 180 8.50 4.92 0.30
CA ILE A 180 8.76 6.26 -0.21
C ILE A 180 9.25 6.17 -1.64
N TYR A 181 8.62 6.94 -2.51
CA TYR A 181 8.94 7.06 -3.92
C TYR A 181 9.35 8.49 -4.25
N PRO A 182 10.35 8.71 -5.14
CA PRO A 182 10.76 10.06 -5.53
C PRO A 182 9.61 10.86 -6.14
N LYS A 183 9.38 12.08 -5.62
CA LYS A 183 8.38 13.02 -6.11
C LYS A 183 9.04 14.31 -6.59
N ALA A 184 8.63 14.78 -7.76
CA ALA A 184 9.11 16.05 -8.31
C ALA A 184 8.87 17.21 -7.32
N GLY A 185 9.88 18.05 -7.12
CA GLY A 185 9.80 19.19 -6.19
C GLY A 185 9.91 18.85 -4.71
N MET A 186 10.10 17.57 -4.34
CA MET A 186 10.30 17.14 -2.96
C MET A 186 11.74 16.63 -2.75
N SER A 187 12.47 17.24 -1.82
CA SER A 187 13.82 16.79 -1.44
C SER A 187 13.78 15.47 -0.66
N ALA A 188 14.89 14.72 -0.71
CA ALA A 188 15.04 13.51 0.09
C ALA A 188 14.86 13.76 1.59
N ALA A 189 15.38 14.87 2.12
CA ALA A 189 15.24 15.26 3.52
C ALA A 189 13.77 15.40 3.93
N THR A 190 12.99 16.12 3.12
CA THR A 190 11.55 16.33 3.37
C THR A 190 10.78 15.02 3.27
N ALA A 191 11.06 14.19 2.27
CA ALA A 191 10.40 12.90 2.09
C ALA A 191 10.67 11.94 3.26
N TYR A 192 11.92 11.87 3.72
CA TYR A 192 12.35 11.06 4.86
C TYR A 192 11.68 11.53 6.16
N ALA A 193 11.73 12.83 6.45
CA ALA A 193 11.10 13.40 7.64
C ALA A 193 9.58 13.18 7.67
N ALA A 194 8.91 13.26 6.51
CA ALA A 194 7.49 12.95 6.40
C ALA A 194 7.18 11.47 6.68
N ALA A 195 8.06 10.56 6.27
CA ALA A 195 7.94 9.13 6.58
C ALA A 195 8.07 8.86 8.08
N GLU A 196 9.10 9.42 8.72
CA GLU A 196 9.31 9.31 10.16
C GLU A 196 8.14 9.88 10.96
N LEU A 197 7.58 11.01 10.51
CA LEU A 197 6.41 11.61 11.14
C LEU A 197 5.18 10.70 11.07
N ARG A 198 4.93 10.05 9.92
CA ARG A 198 3.82 9.07 9.78
C ARG A 198 3.99 7.88 10.72
N ILE A 199 5.19 7.31 10.78
CA ILE A 199 5.50 6.21 11.70
C ILE A 199 5.31 6.65 13.15
N LYS A 200 5.83 7.81 13.53
CA LYS A 200 5.68 8.34 14.90
C LYS A 200 4.22 8.60 15.27
N ALA A 201 3.42 9.12 14.33
CA ALA A 201 1.99 9.34 14.54
C ALA A 201 1.24 8.02 14.76
N ALA A 202 1.60 6.97 14.02
CA ALA A 202 1.00 5.64 14.18
C ALA A 202 1.34 5.01 15.55
N VAL A 203 2.55 5.19 16.05
CA VAL A 203 2.94 4.73 17.39
C VAL A 203 2.15 5.44 18.51
N ALA A 204 1.72 6.68 18.28
CA ALA A 204 1.03 7.50 19.28
C ALA A 204 -0.50 7.32 19.32
N ALA A 205 -1.07 6.52 18.42
CA ALA A 205 -2.52 6.29 18.26
C ALA A 205 -3.05 5.17 19.18
#